data_AF-A0A4U2CKG4-F1
#
_entry.id   AF-A0A4U2CKG4-F1
#
_cell.length_a   1.000
_cell.length_b   1.000
_cell.length_c   1.000
_cell.angle_alpha   90.00
_cell.angle_beta   90.00
_cell.angle_gamma   90.00
#
_symmetry.space_group_name_H-M   'P 1'
#
loop_
_entity.id
_entity.type
_entity.pdbx_description
1 polymer ?
#
loop_
_entity_poly.entity_id
_entity_poly.type
_entity_poly.pdbx_seq_one_letter_code
_entity_poly.pdbx_strand_id
1 'polypeptide(L)'
;MIHTLSTEKQNLTDQAHLDNFIKYLFSKSNKHQENSLTQHNAFLYREHSETVSRFNRDASSSSRAFKKALKASGLTYSDFTMTVHYVVYAFLKNDKLYTNMFTQLENGEVEPCLDQHTFQHITDQHYNGDKERFESEIDELLDDARKVKHFDICNETVKDAITKCYVRKEFTNNTFLAITHVDQDDLYHIHTLDLKVKNDS
;
A
#
# COMPACT_ATOMS: atom_id res chain seq x y z
N MET A 1 -9.69 4.14 -11.32
CA MET A 1 -9.20 2.75 -11.26
C MET A 1 -8.23 2.55 -10.10
N ILE A 2 -8.41 1.51 -9.26
CA ILE A 2 -7.48 1.12 -8.20
C ILE A 2 -7.44 -0.41 -8.11
N HIS A 3 -6.31 -1.00 -8.46
CA HIS A 3 -6.04 -2.44 -8.32
C HIS A 3 -5.12 -2.70 -7.14
N THR A 4 -5.38 -3.81 -6.47
CA THR A 4 -4.54 -4.32 -5.37
C THR A 4 -4.05 -5.71 -5.79
N LEU A 5 -2.74 -5.93 -5.72
CA LEU A 5 -2.10 -7.22 -6.00
C LEU A 5 -1.52 -7.74 -4.69
N SER A 6 -2.07 -8.83 -4.18
CA SER A 6 -1.71 -9.34 -2.85
C SER A 6 -0.76 -10.51 -3.00
N THR A 7 0.31 -10.53 -2.19
CA THR A 7 1.12 -11.74 -2.02
C THR A 7 0.30 -12.82 -1.32
N GLU A 8 0.80 -14.05 -1.33
CA GLU A 8 0.24 -15.09 -0.47
C GLU A 8 0.31 -14.68 1.00
N LYS A 9 -0.69 -15.11 1.77
CA LYS A 9 -0.71 -14.91 3.22
C LYS A 9 0.40 -15.73 3.86
N GLN A 10 1.22 -15.11 4.68
CA GLN A 10 2.29 -15.78 5.42
C GLN A 10 1.92 -15.91 6.89
N ASN A 11 2.15 -17.10 7.45
CA ASN A 11 1.96 -17.33 8.87
C ASN A 11 3.15 -16.82 9.68
N LEU A 12 2.87 -16.22 10.84
CA LEU A 12 3.88 -16.02 11.86
C LEU A 12 4.17 -17.34 12.58
N THR A 13 5.46 -17.62 12.79
CA THR A 13 5.93 -18.89 13.37
C THR A 13 6.11 -18.80 14.88
N ASP A 14 6.46 -17.63 15.40
CA ASP A 14 6.72 -17.38 16.80
C ASP A 14 6.68 -15.87 17.12
N GLN A 15 6.89 -15.53 18.39
CA GLN A 15 6.91 -14.15 18.87
C GLN A 15 8.10 -13.35 18.30
N ALA A 16 9.26 -13.99 18.09
CA ALA A 16 10.43 -13.32 17.53
C ALA A 16 10.20 -12.94 16.05
N HIS A 17 9.51 -13.78 15.29
CA HIS A 17 9.08 -13.48 13.92
C HIS A 17 8.14 -12.27 13.90
N LEU A 18 7.15 -12.20 14.81
CA LEU A 18 6.28 -11.02 14.93
C LEU A 18 7.09 -9.76 15.27
N ASP A 19 7.97 -9.83 16.27
CA ASP A 19 8.79 -8.69 16.67
C ASP A 19 9.72 -8.22 15.54
N ASN A 20 10.30 -9.15 14.77
CA ASN A 20 11.13 -8.83 13.60
C ASN A 20 10.31 -8.20 12.47
N PHE A 21 9.11 -8.72 12.20
CA PHE A 21 8.21 -8.14 11.21
C PHE A 21 7.80 -6.71 11.60
N ILE A 22 7.37 -6.50 12.84
CA ILE A 22 7.00 -5.18 13.35
C ILE A 22 8.19 -4.22 13.36
N LYS A 23 9.37 -4.73 13.72
CA LYS A 23 10.60 -3.95 13.58
C LYS A 23 10.81 -3.58 12.11
N TYR A 24 10.72 -4.51 11.17
CA TYR A 24 10.86 -4.21 9.74
C TYR A 24 9.85 -3.15 9.27
N LEU A 25 8.58 -3.26 9.65
CA LEU A 25 7.53 -2.31 9.27
C LEU A 25 7.78 -0.89 9.80
N PHE A 26 8.22 -0.75 11.04
CA PHE A 26 8.42 0.58 11.63
C PHE A 26 9.85 1.09 11.53
N SER A 27 10.84 0.21 11.31
CA SER A 27 12.26 0.58 11.28
C SER A 27 12.72 0.91 9.88
N LYS A 28 13.67 1.85 9.84
CA LYS A 28 14.51 2.14 8.69
C LYS A 28 15.38 0.90 8.47
N SER A 29 15.00 0.02 7.55
CA SER A 29 15.87 -1.10 7.21
C SER A 29 17.19 -0.55 6.65
N ASN A 30 18.33 -1.17 6.94
CA ASN A 30 19.63 -0.71 6.39
C ASN A 30 19.65 -0.66 4.84
N LYS A 31 18.68 -1.30 4.19
CA LYS A 31 18.53 -1.35 2.73
C LYS A 31 17.60 -0.27 2.17
N HIS A 32 16.82 0.42 3.00
CA HIS A 32 15.92 1.50 2.57
C HIS A 32 16.25 2.77 3.36
N GLN A 33 17.07 3.62 2.77
CA GLN A 33 17.38 4.92 3.35
C GLN A 33 16.15 5.83 3.27
N GLU A 34 15.96 6.66 4.28
CA GLU A 34 14.88 7.67 4.26
C GLU A 34 15.05 8.58 3.05
N ASN A 35 13.93 8.87 2.40
CA ASN A 35 13.85 9.84 1.33
C ASN A 35 12.70 10.83 1.60
N SER A 36 12.44 11.71 0.64
CA SER A 36 11.38 12.72 0.76
C SER A 36 9.98 12.11 0.90
N LEU A 37 9.79 10.82 0.55
CA LEU A 37 8.50 10.14 0.60
C LEU A 37 8.21 9.47 1.94
N THR A 38 9.22 9.21 2.79
CA THR A 38 9.06 8.49 4.07
C THR A 38 7.99 9.13 4.99
N GLN A 39 7.87 10.46 4.96
CA GLN A 39 6.87 11.19 5.75
C GLN A 39 5.40 10.89 5.35
N HIS A 40 5.19 10.35 4.16
CA HIS A 40 3.87 9.96 3.66
C HIS A 40 3.50 8.54 4.00
N ASN A 41 4.40 7.75 4.59
CA ASN A 41 4.04 6.47 5.17
C ASN A 41 2.99 6.67 6.27
N ALA A 42 1.99 5.80 6.28
CA ALA A 42 0.87 5.87 7.17
C ALA A 42 0.55 4.48 7.72
N PHE A 43 -0.06 4.44 8.89
CA PHE A 43 -0.57 3.21 9.46
C PHE A 43 -1.94 3.42 10.09
N LEU A 44 -2.67 2.32 10.20
CA LEU A 44 -3.97 2.26 10.84
C LEU A 44 -4.04 1.05 11.76
N TYR A 45 -4.58 1.24 12.96
CA TYR A 45 -4.81 0.17 13.93
C TYR A 45 -6.30 -0.11 14.06
N ARG A 46 -6.66 -1.35 14.40
CA ARG A 46 -8.05 -1.75 14.63
C ARG A 46 -8.75 -0.92 15.70
N GLU A 47 -8.08 -0.66 16.81
CA GLU A 47 -8.62 0.12 17.93
C GLU A 47 -8.77 1.62 17.62
N HIS A 48 -8.13 2.09 16.53
CA HIS A 48 -8.11 3.50 16.12
C HIS A 48 -8.39 3.66 14.62
N SER A 49 -9.29 2.84 14.07
CA SER A 49 -9.57 2.76 12.63
C SER A 49 -10.11 4.06 12.02
N GLU A 50 -10.57 5.00 12.86
CA GLU A 50 -11.03 6.32 12.43
C GLU A 50 -9.88 7.24 12.02
N THR A 51 -8.70 7.09 12.64
CA THR A 51 -7.58 8.02 12.48
C THR A 51 -6.36 7.34 11.86
N VAL A 52 -6.09 7.70 10.59
CA VAL A 52 -4.85 7.33 9.92
C VAL A 52 -3.68 8.10 10.53
N SER A 53 -2.75 7.36 11.11
CA SER A 53 -1.54 7.91 11.73
C SER A 53 -0.42 7.96 10.71
N ARG A 54 0.44 8.99 10.78
CA ARG A 54 1.66 9.09 9.96
C ARG A 54 2.83 8.48 10.71
N PHE A 55 3.82 8.01 9.96
CA PHE A 55 5.13 7.78 10.55
C PHE A 55 5.66 9.12 11.07
N ASN A 56 5.81 9.23 12.37
CA ASN A 56 6.75 10.19 12.91
C ASN A 56 8.17 9.67 12.67
N ARG A 57 9.17 10.55 12.74
CA ARG A 57 10.58 10.15 12.58
C ARG A 57 11.06 9.13 13.63
N ASP A 58 10.25 8.81 14.66
CA ASP A 58 10.60 7.90 15.76
C ASP A 58 9.86 6.55 15.66
N ALA A 59 10.44 5.65 14.87
CA ALA A 59 10.08 4.23 14.78
C ALA A 59 9.79 3.57 16.14
N SER A 60 10.53 3.97 17.18
CA SER A 60 10.44 3.41 18.54
C SER A 60 9.12 3.78 19.21
N SER A 61 8.56 4.96 18.91
CA SER A 61 7.26 5.38 19.42
C SER A 61 6.13 4.56 18.79
N SER A 62 6.15 4.41 17.47
CA SER A 62 5.15 3.62 16.74
C SER A 62 5.18 2.13 17.12
N SER A 63 6.37 1.54 17.25
CA SER A 63 6.52 0.16 17.73
C SER A 63 6.00 -0.03 19.16
N ARG A 64 6.25 0.93 20.06
CA ARG A 64 5.69 0.91 21.43
C ARG A 64 4.16 0.98 21.42
N ALA A 65 3.58 1.82 20.57
CA ALA A 65 2.13 1.92 20.42
C ALA A 65 1.52 0.59 19.94
N PHE A 66 2.12 -0.04 18.91
CA PHE A 66 1.72 -1.37 18.46
C PHE A 66 1.77 -2.40 19.59
N LYS A 67 2.89 -2.48 20.33
CA LYS A 67 3.04 -3.45 21.43
C LYS A 67 2.00 -3.24 22.54
N LYS A 68 1.63 -1.99 22.82
CA LYS A 68 0.58 -1.65 23.78
C LYS A 68 -0.79 -2.16 23.30
N ALA A 69 -1.14 -1.89 22.04
CA ALA A 69 -2.40 -2.36 21.44
C ALA A 69 -2.47 -3.90 21.40
N LEU A 70 -1.39 -4.56 20.96
CA LEU A 70 -1.30 -6.02 20.94
C LEU A 70 -1.51 -6.61 22.34
N LYS A 71 -0.82 -6.07 23.34
CA LYS A 71 -0.97 -6.52 24.73
C LYS A 71 -2.40 -6.31 25.25
N ALA A 72 -3.04 -5.20 24.91
CA ALA A 72 -4.42 -4.91 25.33
C ALA A 72 -5.44 -5.88 24.71
N SER A 73 -5.21 -6.30 23.46
CA SER A 73 -6.07 -7.23 22.74
C SER A 73 -6.01 -8.68 23.26
N GLY A 74 -4.94 -9.05 23.99
CA GLY A 74 -4.69 -10.43 24.43
C GLY A 74 -4.29 -11.39 23.30
N LEU A 75 -4.06 -10.88 22.09
CA LEU A 75 -3.67 -11.65 20.92
C LEU A 75 -2.17 -11.99 20.94
N THR A 76 -1.82 -13.07 20.25
CA THR A 76 -0.46 -13.60 20.11
C THR A 76 -0.09 -13.72 18.63
N TYR A 77 1.19 -13.97 18.34
CA TYR A 77 1.65 -14.20 16.95
C TYR A 77 0.80 -15.26 16.21
N SER A 78 0.30 -16.27 16.93
CA SER A 78 -0.46 -17.38 16.35
C SER A 78 -1.80 -16.94 15.76
N ASP A 79 -2.33 -15.80 16.22
CA ASP A 79 -3.61 -15.25 15.80
C ASP A 79 -3.52 -14.46 14.49
N PHE A 80 -2.33 -14.27 13.92
CA PHE A 80 -2.16 -13.41 12.75
C PHE A 80 -1.55 -14.10 11.53
N THR A 81 -1.93 -13.57 10.37
CA THR A 81 -1.22 -13.71 9.09
C THR A 81 -0.74 -12.36 8.62
N MET A 82 0.38 -12.33 7.90
CA MET A 82 0.86 -11.13 7.22
C MET A 82 0.59 -11.22 5.72
N THR A 83 0.37 -10.08 5.08
CA THR A 83 0.21 -9.99 3.62
C THR A 83 0.81 -8.67 3.14
N VAL A 84 1.42 -8.70 1.96
CA VAL A 84 1.86 -7.49 1.26
C VAL A 84 0.90 -7.25 0.10
N HIS A 85 0.41 -6.02 0.00
CA HIS A 85 -0.52 -5.57 -1.02
C HIS A 85 0.15 -4.49 -1.85
N TYR A 86 0.49 -4.78 -3.09
CA TYR A 86 0.95 -3.77 -4.05
C TYR A 86 -0.26 -3.03 -4.60
N VAL A 87 -0.18 -1.71 -4.64
CA VAL A 87 -1.28 -0.85 -5.06
C VAL A 87 -0.94 -0.23 -6.39
N VAL A 88 -1.82 -0.44 -7.37
CA VAL A 88 -1.73 0.15 -8.70
C VAL A 88 -2.95 1.03 -8.91
N TYR A 89 -2.75 2.26 -9.35
CA TYR A 89 -3.86 3.21 -9.43
C TYR A 89 -3.76 4.16 -10.60
N ALA A 90 -4.93 4.64 -11.02
CA ALA A 90 -5.11 5.69 -11.99
C ALA A 90 -6.44 6.41 -11.71
N PHE A 91 -6.42 7.72 -11.47
CA PHE A 91 -7.64 8.51 -11.31
C PHE A 91 -7.50 9.91 -11.89
N LEU A 92 -8.59 10.41 -12.48
CA LEU A 92 -8.66 11.75 -13.03
C LEU A 92 -9.14 12.75 -11.97
N LYS A 93 -8.49 13.92 -11.93
CA LYS A 93 -8.96 15.07 -11.16
C LYS A 93 -8.47 16.37 -11.81
N ASN A 94 -9.40 17.24 -12.18
CA ASN A 94 -9.13 18.53 -12.83
C ASN A 94 -8.24 18.38 -14.09
N ASP A 95 -8.64 17.50 -15.01
CA ASP A 95 -7.92 17.14 -16.25
C ASP A 95 -6.51 16.56 -16.03
N LYS A 96 -6.19 16.10 -14.82
CA LYS A 96 -4.91 15.48 -14.49
C LYS A 96 -5.13 14.03 -14.11
N LEU A 97 -4.38 13.14 -14.76
CA LEU A 97 -4.30 11.74 -14.37
C LEU A 97 -3.26 11.58 -13.27
N TYR A 98 -3.69 11.06 -12.14
CA TYR A 98 -2.81 10.69 -11.03
C TYR A 98 -2.63 9.19 -11.03
N THR A 99 -1.39 8.72 -11.19
CA THR A 99 -1.11 7.29 -11.38
C THR A 99 0.29 6.90 -10.90
N ASN A 100 0.50 5.61 -10.65
CA ASN A 100 1.84 4.99 -10.57
C ASN A 100 2.08 3.99 -11.70
N MET A 101 1.22 4.00 -12.72
CA MET A 101 1.29 3.11 -13.87
C MET A 101 2.14 3.68 -15.00
N PHE A 102 2.17 5.02 -15.09
CA PHE A 102 2.81 5.75 -16.17
C PHE A 102 3.50 7.00 -15.65
N THR A 103 4.50 7.46 -16.38
CA THR A 103 5.09 8.79 -16.23
C THR A 103 4.95 9.56 -17.54
N GLN A 104 4.97 10.89 -17.44
CA GLN A 104 5.02 11.76 -18.61
C GLN A 104 6.42 12.35 -18.74
N LEU A 105 7.04 12.08 -19.87
CA LEU A 105 8.36 12.58 -20.25
C LEU A 105 8.30 14.08 -20.60
N GLU A 106 9.46 14.74 -20.64
CA GLU A 106 9.54 16.18 -20.93
C GLU A 106 9.01 16.56 -22.32
N ASN A 107 9.07 15.63 -23.29
CA ASN A 107 8.52 15.78 -24.63
C ASN A 107 6.99 15.59 -24.70
N GLY A 108 6.35 15.26 -23.58
CA GLY A 108 4.91 15.01 -23.48
C GLY A 108 4.49 13.56 -23.70
N GLU A 109 5.40 12.68 -24.13
CA GLU A 109 5.13 11.24 -24.28
C GLU A 109 4.87 10.57 -22.93
N VAL A 110 4.11 9.49 -22.96
CA VAL A 110 3.76 8.70 -21.79
C VAL A 110 4.52 7.38 -21.85
N GLU A 111 5.25 7.06 -20.78
CA GLU A 111 6.00 5.82 -20.65
C GLU A 111 5.42 4.95 -19.52
N PRO A 112 5.24 3.63 -19.72
CA PRO A 112 4.83 2.72 -18.67
C PRO A 112 5.89 2.57 -17.58
N CYS A 113 5.46 2.63 -16.33
CA CYS A 113 6.29 2.38 -15.14
C CYS A 113 6.07 0.98 -14.55
N LEU A 114 5.02 0.28 -14.97
CA LEU A 114 4.78 -1.11 -14.55
C LEU A 114 5.60 -2.07 -15.40
N ASP A 115 6.18 -3.07 -14.76
CA ASP A 115 6.73 -4.21 -15.48
C ASP A 115 5.60 -5.06 -16.10
N GLN A 116 5.96 -5.83 -17.13
CA GLN A 116 5.01 -6.67 -17.88
C GLN A 116 4.33 -7.73 -16.99
N HIS A 117 5.01 -8.23 -15.97
CA HIS A 117 4.45 -9.24 -15.07
C HIS A 117 3.35 -8.63 -14.19
N THR A 118 3.56 -7.44 -13.65
CA THR A 118 2.57 -6.67 -12.90
C THR A 118 1.35 -6.35 -13.78
N PHE A 119 1.58 -5.91 -15.02
CA PHE A 119 0.50 -5.66 -15.98
C PHE A 119 -0.35 -6.92 -16.26
N GLN A 120 0.32 -8.05 -16.53
CA GLN A 120 -0.38 -9.32 -16.76
C GLN A 120 -1.16 -9.76 -15.51
N HIS A 121 -0.58 -9.62 -14.33
CA HIS A 121 -1.23 -10.01 -13.08
C HIS A 121 -2.51 -9.19 -12.82
N ILE A 122 -2.51 -7.88 -13.14
CA ILE A 122 -3.72 -7.05 -13.07
C ILE A 122 -4.78 -7.59 -14.04
N THR A 123 -4.37 -7.86 -15.28
CA THR A 123 -5.26 -8.34 -16.34
C THR A 123 -5.92 -9.66 -15.95
N ASP A 124 -5.14 -10.62 -15.44
CA ASP A 124 -5.64 -11.93 -15.04
C ASP A 124 -6.60 -11.84 -13.84
N GLN A 125 -6.24 -11.06 -12.81
CA GLN A 125 -7.01 -11.00 -11.56
C GLN A 125 -8.24 -10.10 -11.64
N HIS A 126 -8.17 -8.98 -12.37
CA HIS A 126 -9.20 -7.95 -12.36
C HIS A 126 -10.02 -7.89 -13.66
N TYR A 127 -9.48 -8.46 -14.75
CA TYR A 127 -10.12 -8.45 -16.08
C TYR A 127 -10.34 -9.87 -16.63
N ASN A 128 -10.14 -10.93 -15.84
CA ASN A 128 -10.27 -12.33 -16.27
C ASN A 128 -9.43 -12.66 -17.51
N GLY A 129 -8.26 -12.03 -17.66
CA GLY A 129 -7.38 -12.19 -18.82
C GLY A 129 -7.74 -11.30 -20.02
N ASP A 130 -8.78 -10.47 -19.93
CA ASP A 130 -9.18 -9.54 -20.99
C ASP A 130 -8.26 -8.31 -21.03
N LYS A 131 -7.17 -8.46 -21.79
CA LYS A 131 -6.16 -7.42 -21.98
C LYS A 131 -6.68 -6.20 -22.73
N GLU A 132 -7.49 -6.42 -23.77
CA GLU A 132 -8.03 -5.33 -24.61
C GLU A 132 -8.92 -4.40 -23.78
N ARG A 133 -9.75 -4.97 -22.89
CA ARG A 133 -10.55 -4.16 -21.97
C ARG A 133 -9.69 -3.34 -21.02
N PHE A 134 -8.63 -3.91 -20.44
CA PHE A 134 -7.76 -3.18 -19.52
C PHE A 134 -7.03 -2.03 -20.23
N GLU A 135 -6.51 -2.29 -21.44
CA GLU A 135 -5.88 -1.26 -22.29
C GLU A 135 -6.87 -0.16 -22.65
N SER A 136 -8.11 -0.50 -23.02
CA SER A 136 -9.15 0.48 -23.33
C SER A 136 -9.49 1.39 -22.14
N GLU A 137 -9.57 0.85 -20.91
CA GLU A 137 -9.82 1.68 -19.71
C GLU A 137 -8.63 2.62 -19.40
N ILE A 138 -7.40 2.20 -19.72
CA ILE A 138 -6.21 3.05 -19.60
C ILE A 138 -6.24 4.16 -20.66
N ASP A 139 -6.53 3.83 -21.91
CA ASP A 139 -6.54 4.77 -23.03
C ASP A 139 -7.60 5.85 -22.81
N GLU A 140 -8.81 5.48 -22.35
CA GLU A 140 -9.84 6.45 -21.96
C GLU A 140 -9.34 7.44 -20.89
N LEU A 141 -8.62 6.96 -19.89
CA LEU A 141 -8.04 7.81 -18.84
C LEU A 141 -6.94 8.73 -19.37
N LEU A 142 -6.17 8.29 -20.37
CA LEU A 142 -5.10 9.06 -20.99
C LEU A 142 -5.66 10.13 -21.93
N ASP A 143 -6.68 9.80 -22.73
CA ASP A 143 -7.35 10.71 -23.65
C ASP A 143 -8.04 11.88 -22.91
N ASP A 144 -8.64 11.59 -21.76
CA ASP A 144 -9.26 12.60 -20.90
C ASP A 144 -8.24 13.45 -20.13
N ALA A 145 -6.98 13.01 -20.05
CA ALA A 145 -5.94 13.68 -19.28
C ALA A 145 -5.16 14.71 -20.10
N ARG A 146 -5.12 15.96 -19.63
CA ARG A 146 -4.19 16.97 -20.16
C ARG A 146 -2.76 16.80 -19.66
N LYS A 147 -2.60 16.19 -18.48
CA LYS A 147 -1.29 15.93 -17.84
C LYS A 147 -1.34 14.65 -17.04
N VAL A 148 -0.23 13.91 -17.07
CA VAL A 148 -0.01 12.76 -16.18
C VAL A 148 0.86 13.19 -15.00
N LYS A 149 0.48 12.77 -13.80
CA LYS A 149 1.17 13.06 -12.55
C LYS A 149 1.46 11.76 -11.82
N HIS A 150 2.75 11.40 -11.81
CA HIS A 150 3.25 10.32 -10.99
C HIS A 150 3.23 10.70 -9.49
N PHE A 151 3.18 9.69 -8.59
CA PHE A 151 3.02 9.91 -7.15
C PHE A 151 4.06 10.86 -6.55
N ASP A 152 5.32 10.64 -6.89
CA ASP A 152 6.49 11.38 -6.41
C ASP A 152 6.41 12.89 -6.70
N ILE A 153 5.85 13.26 -7.85
CA ILE A 153 5.67 14.66 -8.28
C ILE A 153 4.33 15.28 -7.86
N CYS A 154 3.48 14.54 -7.14
CA CYS A 154 2.25 15.08 -6.59
C CYS A 154 2.54 16.06 -5.44
N ASN A 155 1.62 17.01 -5.23
CA ASN A 155 1.67 17.83 -4.02
C ASN A 155 1.26 17.00 -2.78
N GLU A 156 1.65 17.50 -1.61
CA GLU A 156 1.44 16.84 -0.31
C GLU A 156 -0.02 16.47 -0.07
N THR A 157 -0.96 17.37 -0.38
CA THR A 157 -2.41 17.12 -0.19
C THR A 157 -2.91 15.93 -1.00
N VAL A 158 -2.44 15.79 -2.23
CA VAL A 158 -2.81 14.66 -3.10
C VAL A 158 -2.18 13.38 -2.61
N LYS A 159 -0.87 13.37 -2.32
CA LYS A 159 -0.17 12.22 -1.74
C LYS A 159 -0.88 11.74 -0.48
N ASP A 160 -1.27 12.67 0.37
CA ASP A 160 -1.97 12.40 1.61
C ASP A 160 -3.34 11.75 1.41
N ALA A 161 -4.12 12.25 0.46
CA ALA A 161 -5.43 11.69 0.12
C ALA A 161 -5.31 10.27 -0.47
N ILE A 162 -4.35 10.08 -1.38
CA ILE A 162 -4.03 8.78 -1.99
C ILE A 162 -3.69 7.76 -0.91
N THR A 163 -2.72 8.07 -0.04
CA THR A 163 -2.31 7.14 1.03
C THR A 163 -3.43 6.81 2.00
N LYS A 164 -4.21 7.83 2.42
CA LYS A 164 -5.36 7.60 3.32
C LYS A 164 -6.43 6.73 2.67
N CYS A 165 -6.64 6.86 1.36
CA CYS A 165 -7.59 6.04 0.63
C CYS A 165 -7.14 4.57 0.62
N TYR A 166 -5.89 4.28 0.28
CA TYR A 166 -5.43 2.90 0.16
C TYR A 166 -5.28 2.19 1.50
N VAL A 167 -4.71 2.86 2.51
CA VAL A 167 -4.62 2.23 3.84
C VAL A 167 -6.00 1.85 4.35
N ARG A 168 -7.03 2.67 4.09
CA ARG A 168 -8.42 2.36 4.47
C ARG A 168 -9.06 1.28 3.60
N LYS A 169 -8.72 1.21 2.30
CA LYS A 169 -9.23 0.18 1.39
C LYS A 169 -8.82 -1.22 1.84
N GLU A 170 -7.55 -1.37 2.23
CA GLU A 170 -7.01 -2.66 2.68
C GLU A 170 -7.25 -2.91 4.18
N PHE A 171 -7.71 -1.89 4.93
CA PHE A 171 -8.07 -2.05 6.33
C PHE A 171 -9.48 -2.65 6.46
N THR A 172 -9.54 -3.97 6.62
CA THR A 172 -10.81 -4.70 6.79
C THR A 172 -11.15 -4.91 8.27
N ASN A 173 -12.33 -5.48 8.54
CA ASN A 173 -12.72 -5.87 9.91
C ASN A 173 -11.77 -6.89 10.57
N ASN A 174 -11.01 -7.63 9.76
CA ASN A 174 -10.04 -8.62 10.21
C ASN A 174 -8.63 -8.04 10.32
N THR A 175 -8.38 -6.83 9.84
CA THR A 175 -7.05 -6.23 9.83
C THR A 175 -6.77 -5.63 11.21
N PHE A 176 -5.67 -6.07 11.83
CA PHE A 176 -5.19 -5.52 13.10
C PHE A 176 -4.34 -4.27 12.89
N LEU A 177 -3.46 -4.32 11.90
CA LEU A 177 -2.56 -3.25 11.47
C LEU A 177 -2.51 -3.24 9.94
N ALA A 178 -2.64 -2.07 9.33
CA ALA A 178 -2.22 -1.83 7.96
C ALA A 178 -1.17 -0.71 7.94
N ILE A 179 -0.14 -0.85 7.12
CA ILE A 179 0.96 0.10 7.06
C ILE A 179 1.44 0.29 5.62
N THR A 180 1.53 1.53 5.18
CA THR A 180 1.85 1.91 3.81
C THR A 180 3.34 2.27 3.71
N HIS A 181 4.02 1.77 2.67
CA HIS A 181 5.38 2.17 2.31
C HIS A 181 5.39 2.74 0.90
N VAL A 182 5.59 4.05 0.81
CA VAL A 182 5.74 4.79 -0.46
C VAL A 182 7.19 5.17 -0.75
N ASP A 183 8.09 4.85 0.17
CA ASP A 183 9.48 5.32 0.21
C ASP A 183 10.50 4.22 -0.07
N GLN A 184 10.05 3.03 -0.45
CA GLN A 184 10.90 1.91 -0.83
C GLN A 184 10.99 1.82 -2.35
N ASP A 185 12.08 1.28 -2.89
CA ASP A 185 12.37 1.22 -4.34
C ASP A 185 11.42 0.32 -5.15
N ASP A 186 10.45 -0.32 -4.49
CA ASP A 186 9.40 -1.13 -5.09
C ASP A 186 8.13 -0.31 -5.38
N LEU A 187 7.15 -0.94 -6.03
CA LEU A 187 5.81 -0.39 -6.15
C LEU A 187 5.25 -0.02 -4.78
N TYR A 188 4.43 1.05 -4.77
CA TYR A 188 3.70 1.45 -3.59
C TYR A 188 2.92 0.25 -3.03
N HIS A 189 3.21 -0.15 -1.79
CA HIS A 189 2.58 -1.28 -1.15
C HIS A 189 2.16 -1.02 0.29
N ILE A 190 1.33 -1.92 0.79
CA ILE A 190 0.74 -1.93 2.12
C ILE A 190 1.01 -3.28 2.74
N HIS A 191 1.60 -3.31 3.93
CA HIS A 191 1.65 -4.53 4.74
C HIS A 191 0.43 -4.56 5.64
N THR A 192 -0.22 -5.71 5.73
CA THR A 192 -1.30 -5.97 6.67
C THR A 192 -0.89 -7.05 7.65
N LEU A 193 -1.36 -6.90 8.88
CA LEU A 193 -1.40 -7.95 9.88
C LEU A 193 -2.87 -8.28 10.10
N ASP A 194 -3.33 -9.37 9.52
CA ASP A 194 -4.71 -9.82 9.58
C ASP A 194 -4.90 -10.87 10.67
N LEU A 195 -6.05 -10.84 11.32
CA LEU A 195 -6.52 -11.90 12.20
C LEU A 195 -6.84 -13.16 11.38
N LYS A 196 -6.37 -14.31 11.85
CA LYS A 196 -6.82 -15.60 11.34
C LYS A 196 -8.30 -15.76 11.66
N VAL A 197 -9.08 -16.10 10.65
CA VAL A 197 -10.45 -16.57 10.86
C VAL A 197 -10.32 -17.88 11.63
N LYS A 198 -10.76 -17.89 12.88
CA LYS A 198 -10.97 -19.15 13.60
C LYS A 198 -12.12 -19.84 12.87
N ASN A 199 -11.81 -20.89 12.12
CA ASN A 199 -12.87 -21.79 11.70
C ASN A 199 -13.38 -22.41 13.00
N ASP A 200 -14.62 -22.08 13.37
CA ASP A 200 -15.31 -22.76 14.46
C ASP A 200 -15.45 -24.23 14.06
N SER A 201 -14.48 -25.04 14.50
CA SER A 201 -14.43 -26.49 14.35
C SER A 201 -15.03 -27.17 15.55
#